data_AF-A0A432QM05-F1
#
_entry.id   AF-A0A432QM05-F1
#
_cell.length_a   1.000
_cell.length_b   1.000
_cell.length_c   1.000
_cell.angle_alpha   90.00
_cell.angle_beta   90.00
_cell.angle_gamma   90.00
#
_symmetry.space_group_name_H-M   'P 1'
#
loop_
_entity.id
_entity.type
_entity.pdbx_description
1 polymer ?
#
loop_
_entity_poly.entity_id
_entity_poly.type
_entity_poly.pdbx_seq_one_letter_code
_entity_poly.pdbx_strand_id
1 'polypeptide(L)'
;MSTLSPYFSKKILARLNLTATTREYADKLVALIETDNRINVKRIHEELFPFSTTANANSSLNRLIHTLNEAAEKNGINLEVKITASKQGGAAKRWVWFEGPLEAPPTYTEEIQAIPAEQLITNQRGLPANDLPVIILLTFNINETTAVINRFHPRGRPATETRNGTDYNLLGIHGGNTIVHRISQQGEGKAQNAAHNAIIDWNPKAIIGVGIAFGVNPDKQEIGDVLVSTSVRDYELRRVNENGTITPRGPNPPASSLLIDRFRHTDHTSQADTTTALHWPAVKFGPILSGNSLVDNVDYRDSLVQLEPNSIGGEMEGLGIHLATERSRTDWLIVKAICDWGDGNIHTDSKEDNQRCAARNAALVVHQALSL
;
A
#
# COMPACT_ATOMS: atom_id res chain seq x y z
N MET A 1 -1.13 20.22 31.94
CA MET A 1 0.04 19.63 31.26
C MET A 1 0.81 18.81 32.29
N SER A 2 1.53 17.77 31.88
CA SER A 2 2.35 16.95 32.79
C SER A 2 3.81 17.31 32.66
N THR A 3 4.60 17.11 33.73
CA THR A 3 6.05 17.18 33.65
C THR A 3 6.59 16.14 32.66
N LEU A 4 7.35 16.59 31.67
CA LEU A 4 7.91 15.77 30.60
C LEU A 4 9.22 15.12 31.02
N SER A 5 9.47 13.89 30.54
CA SER A 5 10.76 13.23 30.70
C SER A 5 11.86 13.89 29.86
N PRO A 6 13.16 13.61 30.11
CA PRO A 6 14.25 14.12 29.27
C PRO A 6 14.08 13.78 27.78
N TYR A 7 13.64 12.56 27.49
CA TYR A 7 13.39 12.08 26.13
C TYR A 7 12.33 12.93 25.42
N PHE A 8 11.18 13.15 26.07
CA PHE A 8 10.09 13.94 25.47
C PHE A 8 10.43 15.42 25.37
N SER A 9 11.14 15.96 26.36
CA SER A 9 11.64 17.34 26.33
C SER A 9 12.53 17.57 25.11
N LYS A 10 13.48 16.65 24.84
CA LYS A 10 14.36 16.70 23.66
C LYS A 10 13.58 16.60 22.34
N LYS A 11 12.64 15.65 22.24
CA LYS A 11 11.86 15.40 21.01
C LYS A 11 10.98 16.60 20.64
N ILE A 12 10.37 17.26 21.63
CA ILE A 12 9.53 18.43 21.40
C ILE A 12 10.40 19.66 21.05
N LEU A 13 11.52 19.87 21.74
CA LEU A 13 12.45 20.97 21.43
C LEU A 13 13.04 20.86 20.02
N ALA A 14 13.28 19.65 19.50
CA ALA A 14 13.73 19.42 18.13
C ALA A 14 12.74 19.93 17.06
N ARG A 15 11.46 20.08 17.41
CA ARG A 15 10.40 20.62 16.53
C ARG A 15 10.33 22.15 16.58
N LEU A 16 11.06 22.80 17.48
CA LEU A 16 11.12 24.26 17.55
C LEU A 16 12.12 24.84 16.55
N ASN A 17 11.67 25.86 15.83
CA ASN A 17 12.53 26.70 14.99
C ASN A 17 13.35 27.65 15.88
N LEU A 18 14.49 27.16 16.38
CA LEU A 18 15.42 27.87 17.26
C LEU A 18 16.68 28.30 16.49
N THR A 19 17.31 29.40 16.93
CA THR A 19 18.66 29.75 16.47
C THR A 19 19.67 28.69 16.92
N ALA A 20 20.81 28.57 16.23
CA ALA A 20 21.85 27.60 16.58
C ALA A 20 22.29 27.72 18.05
N THR A 21 22.49 28.96 18.53
CA THR A 21 22.86 29.24 19.92
C THR A 21 21.74 28.85 20.90
N THR A 22 20.49 29.22 20.63
CA THR A 22 19.37 28.85 21.50
C THR A 22 19.19 27.34 21.57
N ARG A 23 19.37 26.63 20.45
CA ARG A 23 19.31 25.17 20.39
C ARG A 23 20.39 24.51 21.23
N GLU A 24 21.64 24.98 21.15
CA GLU A 24 22.73 24.48 21.98
C GLU A 24 22.44 24.60 23.48
N TYR A 25 21.94 25.76 23.92
CA TYR A 25 21.56 25.97 25.33
C TYR A 25 20.34 25.15 25.75
N ALA A 26 19.37 24.94 24.85
CA ALA A 26 18.21 24.08 25.10
C ALA A 26 18.63 22.62 25.28
N ASP A 27 19.51 22.10 24.41
CA ASP A 27 20.03 20.74 24.50
C ASP A 27 20.84 20.52 25.79
N LYS A 28 21.68 21.49 26.17
CA LYS A 28 22.39 21.48 27.45
C LYS A 28 21.44 21.49 28.64
N LEU A 29 20.37 22.28 28.58
CA LEU A 29 19.37 22.35 29.64
C LEU A 29 18.65 21.00 29.81
N VAL A 30 18.25 20.34 28.72
CA VAL A 30 17.63 19.00 28.76
C VAL A 30 18.57 17.94 29.31
N ALA A 31 19.86 18.01 28.98
CA ALA A 31 20.86 17.06 29.47
C ALA A 31 21.05 17.10 31.00
N LEU A 32 20.60 18.18 31.67
CA LEU A 32 20.66 18.31 33.13
C LEU A 32 19.44 17.78 33.86
N ILE A 33 18.40 17.30 33.18
CA ILE A 33 17.18 16.80 33.82
C ILE A 33 17.49 15.58 34.70
N GLU A 34 17.02 15.64 35.94
CA GLU A 34 17.20 14.62 36.97
C GLU A 34 16.08 13.57 36.92
N THR A 35 16.15 12.56 37.80
CA THR A 35 15.22 11.42 37.83
C THR A 35 13.77 11.81 38.16
N ASP A 36 13.54 12.99 38.75
CA ASP A 36 12.22 13.55 39.03
C ASP A 36 11.67 14.43 37.89
N ASN A 37 12.35 14.44 36.73
CA ASN A 37 12.05 15.25 35.56
C ASN A 37 12.17 16.76 35.78
N ARG A 38 12.96 17.17 36.79
CA ARG A 38 13.25 18.57 37.06
C ARG A 38 14.76 18.82 37.06
N ILE A 39 15.14 20.08 37.05
CA ILE A 39 16.53 20.51 37.09
C ILE A 39 16.69 21.53 38.20
N ASN A 40 17.64 21.32 39.11
CA ASN A 40 17.93 22.30 40.14
C ASN A 40 18.56 23.56 39.54
N VAL A 41 18.04 24.74 39.88
CA VAL A 41 18.53 26.02 39.31
C VAL A 41 19.99 26.28 39.68
N LYS A 42 20.47 25.82 40.85
CA LYS A 42 21.89 25.93 41.22
C LYS A 42 22.78 25.18 40.22
N ARG A 43 22.39 23.95 39.85
CA ARG A 43 23.11 23.14 38.87
C ARG A 43 23.11 23.77 37.48
N ILE A 44 21.99 24.37 37.07
CA ILE A 44 21.93 25.12 35.81
C ILE A 44 22.93 26.28 35.80
N HIS A 45 23.04 27.02 36.90
CA HIS A 45 24.00 28.12 37.00
C HIS A 45 25.45 27.62 36.89
N GLU A 46 25.77 26.52 37.56
CA GLU A 46 27.11 25.93 37.56
C GLU A 46 27.51 25.38 36.18
N GLU A 47 26.59 24.73 35.48
CA GLU A 47 26.87 24.01 34.23
C GLU A 47 26.71 24.89 32.98
N LEU A 48 25.68 25.73 32.92
CA LEU A 48 25.38 26.56 31.73
C LEU A 48 25.96 27.97 31.84
N PHE A 49 26.19 28.46 33.06
CA PHE A 49 26.62 29.85 33.30
C PHE A 49 27.76 29.96 34.34
N PRO A 50 28.83 29.15 34.27
CA PRO A 50 29.84 29.02 35.33
C PRO A 50 30.56 30.32 35.70
N PHE A 51 30.70 31.24 34.75
CA PHE A 51 31.40 32.51 34.92
C PHE A 51 30.45 33.70 35.19
N SER A 52 29.16 33.44 35.39
CA SER A 52 28.17 34.49 35.67
C SER A 52 27.91 34.63 37.16
N THR A 53 27.64 35.86 37.61
CA THR A 53 27.06 36.08 38.93
C THR A 53 25.68 35.42 39.01
N THR A 54 25.21 35.08 40.21
CA THR A 54 23.88 34.47 40.39
C THR A 54 22.75 35.33 39.80
N ALA A 55 22.86 36.66 39.84
CA ALA A 55 21.89 37.56 39.23
C ALA A 55 21.89 37.44 37.70
N ASN A 56 23.08 37.46 37.08
CA ASN A 56 23.24 37.35 35.63
C ASN A 56 22.82 35.95 35.13
N ALA A 57 23.18 34.89 35.83
CA ALA A 57 22.78 33.52 35.51
C ALA A 57 21.24 33.35 35.55
N ASN A 58 20.57 33.92 36.57
CA ASN A 58 19.11 33.93 36.63
C ASN A 58 18.50 34.71 35.46
N SER A 59 19.08 35.86 35.09
CA SER A 59 18.59 36.66 33.95
C SER A 59 18.73 35.90 32.64
N SER A 60 19.86 35.25 32.41
CA SER A 60 20.12 34.42 31.22
C SER A 60 19.18 33.20 31.17
N LEU A 61 18.98 32.53 32.30
CA LEU A 61 18.03 31.40 32.40
C LEU A 61 16.59 31.84 32.10
N ASN A 62 16.12 32.94 32.69
CA ASN A 62 14.77 33.44 32.42
C ASN A 62 14.61 33.84 30.95
N ARG A 63 15.63 34.44 30.33
CA ARG A 63 15.62 34.76 28.90
C ARG A 63 15.54 33.50 28.05
N LEU A 64 16.32 32.47 28.37
CA LEU A 64 16.26 31.17 27.68
C LEU A 64 14.86 30.55 27.79
N ILE A 65 14.29 30.48 29.01
CA ILE A 65 12.94 29.97 29.26
C ILE A 65 11.90 30.75 28.43
N HIS A 66 11.97 32.08 28.45
CA HIS A 66 11.05 32.93 27.69
C HIS A 66 11.16 32.67 26.19
N THR A 67 12.37 32.65 25.63
CA THR A 67 12.60 32.37 24.21
C THR A 67 12.09 30.98 23.80
N LEU A 68 12.24 29.96 24.66
CA LEU A 68 11.70 28.63 24.40
C LEU A 68 10.17 28.60 24.39
N ASN A 69 9.54 29.31 25.33
CA ASN A 69 8.08 29.40 25.40
C ASN A 69 7.50 30.21 24.23
N GLU A 70 8.11 31.35 23.87
CA GLU A 70 7.72 32.13 22.68
C GLU A 70 7.89 31.31 21.40
N ALA A 71 8.97 30.54 21.29
CA ALA A 71 9.16 29.65 20.15
C ALA A 71 8.10 28.55 20.11
N ALA A 72 7.73 27.96 21.25
CA ALA A 72 6.66 26.96 21.32
C ALA A 72 5.31 27.55 20.88
N GLU A 73 4.95 28.73 21.40
CA GLU A 73 3.72 29.45 21.04
C GLU A 73 3.68 29.77 19.54
N LYS A 74 4.76 30.34 18.99
CA LYS A 74 4.85 30.70 17.57
C LYS A 74 4.73 29.50 16.62
N ASN A 75 5.22 28.32 17.04
CA ASN A 75 5.12 27.09 16.25
C ASN A 75 3.83 26.30 16.55
N GLY A 76 2.92 26.80 17.39
CA GLY A 76 1.67 26.10 17.76
C GLY A 76 1.92 24.80 18.53
N ILE A 77 3.06 24.68 19.21
CA ILE A 77 3.47 23.49 19.94
C ILE A 77 3.10 23.66 21.41
N ASN A 78 2.38 22.69 21.96
CA ASN A 78 1.96 22.67 23.36
C ASN A 78 3.14 22.26 24.27
N LEU A 79 4.06 23.20 24.51
CA LEU A 79 5.22 23.05 25.39
C LEU A 79 5.33 24.31 26.27
N GLU A 80 5.56 24.12 27.56
CA GLU A 80 5.87 25.20 28.47
C GLU A 80 7.06 24.83 29.38
N VAL A 81 8.12 25.63 29.34
CA VAL A 81 9.23 25.56 30.28
C VAL A 81 8.88 26.40 31.50
N LYS A 82 8.79 25.74 32.65
CA LYS A 82 8.41 26.34 33.93
C LYS A 82 9.61 26.47 34.85
N ILE A 83 9.53 27.43 35.76
CA ILE A 83 10.49 27.61 36.85
C ILE A 83 9.74 27.90 38.15
N THR A 84 10.28 27.45 39.28
CA THR A 84 9.69 27.73 40.61
C THR A 84 9.51 29.24 40.80
N ALA A 85 8.26 29.67 41.00
CA ALA A 85 7.87 31.07 41.15
C ALA A 85 8.41 31.70 42.44
N SER A 86 8.43 30.94 43.55
CA SER A 86 9.02 31.42 44.80
C SER A 86 10.54 31.60 44.65
N LYS A 87 11.02 32.78 45.04
CA LYS A 87 12.46 33.10 45.12
C LYS A 87 13.05 32.82 46.51
N GLN A 88 12.22 32.40 47.47
CA GLN A 88 12.67 32.13 48.84
C GLN A 88 13.57 30.88 48.87
N GLY A 89 14.75 31.01 49.49
CA GLY A 89 15.75 29.93 49.56
C GLY A 89 16.73 29.86 48.39
N GLY A 90 16.72 30.83 47.47
CA GLY A 90 17.73 30.98 46.42
C GLY A 90 17.72 29.87 45.37
N ALA A 91 18.79 29.77 44.58
CA ALA A 91 18.90 28.83 43.45
C ALA A 91 18.78 27.35 43.88
N ALA A 92 19.21 27.01 45.10
CA ALA A 92 19.19 25.64 45.61
C ALA A 92 17.78 25.07 45.86
N LYS A 93 16.78 25.94 46.08
CA LYS A 93 15.38 25.52 46.32
C LYS A 93 14.46 25.74 45.12
N ARG A 94 15.02 26.07 43.96
CA ARG A 94 14.26 26.36 42.74
C ARG A 94 14.56 25.30 41.68
N TRP A 95 13.53 25.00 40.91
CA TRP A 95 13.55 23.95 39.90
C TRP A 95 13.05 24.50 38.57
N VAL A 96 13.62 23.99 37.48
CA VAL A 96 13.11 24.16 36.11
C VAL A 96 12.57 22.83 35.64
N TRP A 97 11.44 22.84 34.94
CA TRP A 97 10.86 21.64 34.34
C TRP A 97 10.10 21.97 33.05
N PHE A 98 9.86 20.95 32.25
CA PHE A 98 9.14 21.07 30.99
C PHE A 98 7.74 20.48 31.17
N GLU A 99 6.72 21.18 30.69
CA GLU A 99 5.33 20.74 30.67
C GLU A 99 4.84 20.61 29.23
N GLY A 100 4.05 19.57 28.96
CA GLY A 100 3.41 19.37 27.65
C GLY A 100 2.26 18.37 27.72
N PRO A 101 1.62 18.05 26.59
CA PRO A 101 0.61 16.99 26.53
C PRO A 101 1.27 15.64 26.85
N LEU A 102 0.58 14.83 27.65
CA LEU A 102 0.89 13.40 27.76
C LEU A 102 0.60 12.79 26.37
N GLU A 103 1.63 12.40 25.62
CA GLU A 103 1.42 11.27 24.71
C GLU A 103 1.18 10.07 25.61
N ALA A 104 0.11 9.31 25.34
CA ALA A 104 -0.11 8.01 25.98
C ALA A 104 1.21 7.23 25.93
N PRO A 105 1.56 6.45 26.97
CA PRO A 105 2.76 5.64 26.92
C PRO A 105 2.74 4.89 25.58
N PRO A 106 3.86 4.86 24.84
CA PRO A 106 3.89 4.08 23.62
C PRO A 106 3.43 2.69 24.00
N THR A 107 2.43 2.16 23.29
CA THR A 107 2.00 0.77 23.45
C THR A 107 3.25 -0.08 23.26
N TYR A 108 3.78 -0.57 24.38
CA TYR A 108 4.96 -1.40 24.42
C TYR A 108 4.52 -2.80 24.00
N THR A 109 4.48 -3.06 22.70
CA THR A 109 4.35 -4.40 22.16
C THR A 109 5.72 -4.80 21.61
N GLU A 110 6.31 -5.84 22.18
CA GLU A 110 7.61 -6.39 21.78
C GLU A 110 7.65 -6.70 20.26
N GLU A 111 6.48 -6.94 19.68
CA GLU A 111 6.22 -7.19 18.27
C GLU A 111 6.65 -6.04 17.34
N ILE A 112 6.54 -4.77 17.76
CA ILE A 112 6.84 -3.61 16.89
C ILE A 112 8.35 -3.32 16.85
N GLN A 113 9.09 -3.60 17.93
CA GLN A 113 10.56 -3.43 17.94
C GLN A 113 11.31 -4.60 17.31
N ALA A 114 10.66 -5.76 17.14
CA ALA A 114 11.21 -6.87 16.36
C ALA A 114 11.27 -6.59 14.85
N ILE A 115 10.67 -5.48 14.40
CA ILE A 115 10.62 -5.03 13.01
C ILE A 115 11.80 -4.08 12.76
N PRO A 116 12.83 -4.47 11.97
CA PRO A 116 13.96 -3.61 11.62
C PRO A 116 13.51 -2.25 11.05
N ALA A 117 14.29 -1.18 11.21
CA ALA A 117 13.92 0.16 10.72
C ALA A 117 13.61 0.20 9.21
N GLU A 118 14.23 -0.70 8.46
CA GLU A 118 14.05 -0.98 7.03
C GLU A 118 12.63 -1.49 6.68
N GLN A 119 11.92 -1.93 7.72
CA GLN A 119 10.61 -2.54 7.63
C GLN A 119 9.43 -1.62 7.94
N LEU A 120 9.71 -0.40 8.43
CA LEU A 120 8.72 0.60 8.80
C LEU A 120 8.12 1.27 7.56
N ILE A 121 6.83 1.06 7.33
CA ILE A 121 6.06 1.77 6.29
C ILE A 121 5.53 3.07 6.92
N THR A 122 6.18 4.20 6.64
CA THR A 122 5.85 5.51 7.26
C THR A 122 4.72 6.28 6.59
N ASN A 123 4.13 5.74 5.52
CA ASN A 123 3.22 6.48 4.63
C ASN A 123 1.73 6.12 4.83
N GLN A 124 1.38 5.41 5.91
CA GLN A 124 -0.01 5.08 6.21
C GLN A 124 -0.59 6.05 7.23
N ARG A 125 -1.63 6.80 6.85
CA ARG A 125 -2.51 7.48 7.81
C ARG A 125 -3.25 6.39 8.57
N GLY A 126 -3.10 6.36 9.90
CA GLY A 126 -3.74 5.37 10.76
C GLY A 126 -5.26 5.44 10.67
N LEU A 127 -5.84 4.47 9.98
CA LEU A 127 -7.22 4.04 10.19
C LEU A 127 -7.18 2.87 11.21
N PRO A 128 -8.19 2.70 12.07
CA PRO A 128 -8.28 1.51 12.91
C PRO A 128 -8.20 0.27 12.02
N ALA A 129 -7.26 -0.63 12.28
CA ALA A 129 -6.99 -1.82 11.45
C ALA A 129 -8.22 -2.72 11.25
N ASN A 130 -9.23 -2.61 12.14
CA ASN A 130 -10.45 -3.41 12.09
C ASN A 130 -11.50 -2.95 11.08
N ASP A 131 -11.35 -1.77 10.44
CA ASP A 131 -12.34 -1.23 9.48
C ASP A 131 -11.78 -0.99 8.07
N LEU A 132 -10.54 -1.42 7.80
CA LEU A 132 -9.95 -1.23 6.47
C LEU A 132 -10.70 -2.05 5.40
N PRO A 133 -10.98 -1.47 4.22
CA PRO A 133 -11.57 -2.22 3.11
C PRO A 133 -10.66 -3.39 2.72
N VAL A 134 -11.25 -4.57 2.58
CA VAL A 134 -10.55 -5.76 2.10
C VAL A 134 -10.63 -5.83 0.58
N ILE A 135 -9.48 -6.08 -0.06
CA ILE A 135 -9.38 -6.37 -1.49
C ILE A 135 -8.77 -7.76 -1.65
N ILE A 136 -9.43 -8.59 -2.47
CA ILE A 136 -8.97 -9.94 -2.78
C ILE A 136 -8.21 -9.93 -4.10
N LEU A 137 -7.00 -10.50 -4.11
CA LEU A 137 -6.27 -10.82 -5.33
C LEU A 137 -6.40 -12.32 -5.61
N LEU A 138 -6.82 -12.68 -6.82
CA LEU A 138 -6.88 -14.06 -7.29
C LEU A 138 -5.80 -14.32 -8.33
N THR A 139 -5.08 -15.44 -8.17
CA THR A 139 -4.11 -15.97 -9.13
C THR A 139 -4.42 -17.44 -9.42
N PHE A 140 -3.90 -17.96 -10.52
CA PHE A 140 -4.33 -19.23 -11.12
C PHE A 140 -3.17 -20.18 -11.44
N ASN A 141 -1.93 -19.68 -11.46
CA ASN A 141 -0.72 -20.49 -11.58
C ASN A 141 0.43 -19.98 -10.69
N ILE A 142 1.55 -20.72 -10.69
CA ILE A 142 2.70 -20.43 -9.83
C ILE A 142 3.44 -19.15 -10.21
N ASN A 143 3.52 -18.81 -11.50
CA ASN A 143 4.20 -17.59 -11.97
C ASN A 143 3.44 -16.34 -11.51
N GLU A 144 2.10 -16.37 -11.63
CA GLU A 144 1.21 -15.32 -11.15
C GLU A 144 1.27 -15.17 -9.62
N THR A 145 1.16 -16.30 -8.90
CA THR A 145 1.27 -16.33 -7.43
C THR A 145 2.59 -15.75 -6.95
N THR A 146 3.69 -16.18 -7.57
CA THR A 146 5.05 -15.73 -7.23
C THR A 146 5.19 -14.23 -7.46
N ALA A 147 4.70 -13.71 -8.59
CA ALA A 147 4.76 -12.29 -8.90
C ALA A 147 3.96 -11.43 -7.91
N VAL A 148 2.74 -11.86 -7.56
CA VAL A 148 1.90 -11.15 -6.58
C VAL A 148 2.54 -11.17 -5.20
N ILE A 149 2.96 -12.32 -4.69
CA ILE A 149 3.58 -12.41 -3.36
C ILE A 149 4.87 -11.58 -3.29
N ASN A 150 5.78 -11.72 -4.28
CA ASN A 150 7.03 -10.97 -4.28
C ASN A 150 6.83 -9.45 -4.33
N ARG A 151 5.75 -9.00 -4.99
CA ARG A 151 5.45 -7.57 -5.12
C ARG A 151 4.83 -7.00 -3.86
N PHE A 152 3.80 -7.65 -3.31
CA PHE A 152 3.03 -7.13 -2.18
C PHE A 152 3.63 -7.50 -0.82
N HIS A 153 4.40 -8.58 -0.75
CA HIS A 153 5.01 -9.07 0.47
C HIS A 153 6.48 -9.46 0.23
N PRO A 154 7.35 -8.49 -0.13
CA PRO A 154 8.72 -8.76 -0.56
C PRO A 154 9.62 -9.35 0.55
N ARG A 155 9.18 -9.29 1.81
CA ARG A 155 9.97 -9.73 2.97
C ARG A 155 9.45 -11.06 3.50
N GLY A 156 9.91 -12.14 2.88
CA GLY A 156 9.62 -13.50 3.34
C GLY A 156 8.26 -14.02 2.86
N ARG A 157 7.73 -15.01 3.60
CA ARG A 157 6.46 -15.66 3.26
C ARG A 157 5.31 -14.98 4.01
N PRO A 158 4.22 -14.61 3.33
CA PRO A 158 3.05 -14.05 4.00
C PRO A 158 2.45 -15.05 4.98
N ALA A 159 1.88 -14.55 6.07
CA ALA A 159 1.07 -15.36 6.97
C ALA A 159 -0.13 -15.95 6.21
N THR A 160 -0.55 -17.15 6.60
CA THR A 160 -1.73 -17.81 6.04
C THR A 160 -2.84 -17.84 7.08
N GLU A 161 -4.07 -17.54 6.64
CA GLU A 161 -5.28 -17.63 7.44
C GLU A 161 -6.27 -18.57 6.75
N THR A 162 -6.82 -19.52 7.49
CA THR A 162 -7.84 -20.45 6.99
C THR A 162 -9.22 -19.99 7.45
N ARG A 163 -10.13 -19.76 6.51
CA ARG A 163 -11.55 -19.48 6.77
C ARG A 163 -12.41 -20.49 6.04
N ASN A 164 -13.35 -21.12 6.75
CA ASN A 164 -14.27 -22.11 6.19
C ASN A 164 -13.57 -23.19 5.33
N GLY A 165 -12.39 -23.64 5.75
CA GLY A 165 -11.58 -24.64 5.04
C GLY A 165 -10.87 -24.13 3.78
N THR A 166 -10.86 -22.82 3.53
CA THR A 166 -10.12 -22.17 2.45
C THR A 166 -8.94 -21.40 3.03
N ASP A 167 -7.75 -21.60 2.46
CA ASP A 167 -6.53 -20.89 2.86
C ASP A 167 -6.34 -19.59 2.07
N TYR A 168 -5.92 -18.55 2.79
CA TYR A 168 -5.68 -17.21 2.26
C TYR A 168 -4.31 -16.71 2.72
N ASN A 169 -3.56 -16.06 1.83
CA ASN A 169 -2.33 -15.36 2.18
C ASN A 169 -2.65 -13.91 2.56
N LEU A 170 -2.17 -13.46 3.71
CA LEU A 170 -2.29 -12.08 4.15
C LEU A 170 -1.12 -11.27 3.62
N LEU A 171 -1.35 -10.43 2.61
CA LEU A 171 -0.30 -9.65 1.96
C LEU A 171 -0.01 -8.31 2.67
N GLY A 172 -0.81 -7.96 3.66
CA GLY A 172 -0.66 -6.76 4.48
C GLY A 172 -1.52 -5.60 4.01
N ILE A 173 -1.20 -4.39 4.51
CA ILE A 173 -1.95 -3.18 4.22
C ILE A 173 -1.25 -2.38 3.12
N HIS A 174 -1.96 -2.02 2.06
CA HIS A 174 -1.46 -1.25 0.90
C HIS A 174 -2.47 -0.15 0.53
N GLY A 175 -2.03 1.11 0.44
CA GLY A 175 -2.91 2.25 0.13
C GLY A 175 -4.14 2.38 1.04
N GLY A 176 -4.02 1.95 2.30
CA GLY A 176 -5.14 1.91 3.25
C GLY A 176 -6.16 0.78 3.00
N ASN A 177 -5.78 -0.29 2.28
CA ASN A 177 -6.59 -1.48 2.06
C ASN A 177 -5.91 -2.71 2.65
N THR A 178 -6.68 -3.61 3.23
CA THR A 178 -6.19 -4.94 3.60
C THR A 178 -6.16 -5.82 2.36
N ILE A 179 -4.97 -6.25 1.94
CA ILE A 179 -4.80 -7.09 0.74
C ILE A 179 -4.70 -8.54 1.16
N VAL A 180 -5.65 -9.34 0.65
CA VAL A 180 -5.71 -10.78 0.87
C VAL A 180 -5.58 -11.47 -0.47
N HIS A 181 -4.79 -12.53 -0.54
CA HIS A 181 -4.55 -13.27 -1.76
C HIS A 181 -5.02 -14.71 -1.64
N ARG A 182 -5.69 -15.19 -2.68
CA ARG A 182 -6.13 -16.57 -2.79
C ARG A 182 -5.69 -17.16 -4.12
N ILE A 183 -5.19 -18.39 -4.04
CA ILE A 183 -4.85 -19.21 -5.21
C ILE A 183 -6.11 -19.97 -5.64
N SER A 184 -6.40 -19.92 -6.93
CA SER A 184 -7.44 -20.72 -7.59
C SER A 184 -6.79 -21.69 -8.58
N GLN A 185 -7.53 -22.72 -8.97
CA GLN A 185 -7.22 -23.45 -10.20
C GLN A 185 -7.68 -22.62 -11.41
N GLN A 186 -7.08 -22.88 -12.57
CA GLN A 186 -7.49 -22.28 -13.85
C GLN A 186 -8.91 -22.73 -14.26
N GLY A 187 -9.57 -21.89 -15.05
CA GLY A 187 -10.91 -22.13 -15.58
C GLY A 187 -12.04 -21.44 -14.81
N GLU A 188 -13.13 -21.17 -15.52
CA GLU A 188 -14.25 -20.32 -15.09
C GLU A 188 -14.87 -20.81 -13.79
N GLY A 189 -15.28 -22.09 -13.74
CA GLY A 189 -15.95 -22.64 -12.56
C GLY A 189 -15.04 -22.69 -11.32
N LYS A 190 -13.73 -22.79 -11.50
CA LYS A 190 -12.76 -22.76 -10.40
C LYS A 190 -12.59 -21.34 -9.88
N ALA A 191 -12.42 -20.38 -10.78
CA ALA A 191 -12.38 -18.96 -10.46
C ALA A 191 -13.68 -18.48 -9.79
N GLN A 192 -14.85 -18.95 -10.24
CA GLN A 192 -16.14 -18.63 -9.62
C GLN A 192 -16.22 -19.12 -8.17
N ASN A 193 -15.88 -20.39 -7.91
CA ASN A 193 -15.82 -20.93 -6.55
C ASN A 193 -14.78 -20.19 -5.69
N ALA A 194 -13.65 -19.81 -6.30
CA ALA A 194 -12.59 -19.07 -5.62
C ALA A 194 -13.01 -17.64 -5.22
N ALA A 195 -13.71 -16.94 -6.10
CA ALA A 195 -14.30 -15.66 -5.79
C ALA A 195 -15.43 -15.81 -4.77
N HIS A 196 -16.29 -16.81 -4.91
CA HIS A 196 -17.44 -17.02 -4.02
C HIS A 196 -17.04 -17.24 -2.56
N ASN A 197 -16.11 -18.17 -2.24
CA ASN A 197 -15.73 -18.32 -0.84
C ASN A 197 -15.01 -17.07 -0.32
N ALA A 198 -14.22 -16.38 -1.16
CA ALA A 198 -13.58 -15.14 -0.74
C ALA A 198 -14.61 -14.05 -0.39
N ILE A 199 -15.73 -13.98 -1.11
CA ILE A 199 -16.84 -13.07 -0.80
C ILE A 199 -17.47 -13.41 0.56
N ILE A 200 -17.77 -14.68 0.80
CA ILE A 200 -18.36 -15.14 2.07
C ILE A 200 -17.41 -14.91 3.24
N ASP A 201 -16.14 -15.25 3.06
CA ASP A 201 -15.15 -15.30 4.14
C ASP A 201 -14.63 -13.91 4.52
N TRP A 202 -14.61 -12.97 3.56
CA TRP A 202 -13.94 -11.67 3.74
C TRP A 202 -14.85 -10.46 3.54
N ASN A 203 -16.04 -10.62 2.95
CA ASN A 203 -16.92 -9.51 2.54
C ASN A 203 -16.14 -8.35 1.86
N PRO A 204 -15.37 -8.65 0.80
CA PRO A 204 -14.41 -7.71 0.23
C PRO A 204 -15.13 -6.58 -0.53
N LYS A 205 -14.46 -5.44 -0.63
CA LYS A 205 -14.89 -4.34 -1.49
C LYS A 205 -14.64 -4.65 -2.96
N ALA A 206 -13.54 -5.33 -3.26
CA ALA A 206 -13.18 -5.68 -4.62
C ALA A 206 -12.47 -7.04 -4.72
N ILE A 207 -12.61 -7.69 -5.88
CA ILE A 207 -11.81 -8.84 -6.31
C ILE A 207 -11.09 -8.50 -7.60
N ILE A 208 -9.77 -8.70 -7.64
CA ILE A 208 -8.97 -8.49 -8.84
C ILE A 208 -8.35 -9.82 -9.26
N GLY A 209 -8.69 -10.28 -10.48
CA GLY A 209 -8.03 -11.41 -11.11
C GLY A 209 -6.70 -10.95 -11.71
N VAL A 210 -5.58 -11.39 -11.15
CA VAL A 210 -4.23 -10.97 -11.54
C VAL A 210 -3.53 -12.13 -12.23
N GLY A 211 -2.97 -11.89 -13.41
CA GLY A 211 -2.18 -12.95 -14.02
C GLY A 211 -1.67 -12.72 -15.44
N ILE A 212 -1.73 -13.79 -16.24
CA ILE A 212 -1.28 -13.79 -17.64
C ILE A 212 -2.44 -14.07 -18.61
N ALA A 213 -2.28 -13.60 -19.84
CA ALA A 213 -3.26 -13.68 -20.92
C ALA A 213 -2.56 -13.86 -22.28
N PHE A 214 -3.30 -14.27 -23.30
CA PHE A 214 -2.83 -14.18 -24.68
C PHE A 214 -3.17 -12.82 -25.29
N GLY A 215 -2.30 -12.35 -26.19
CA GLY A 215 -2.52 -11.16 -27.02
C GLY A 215 -3.21 -11.51 -28.33
N VAL A 216 -3.84 -10.51 -28.96
CA VAL A 216 -4.64 -10.68 -30.20
C VAL A 216 -4.10 -9.89 -31.39
N ASN A 217 -3.13 -9.00 -31.18
CA ASN A 217 -2.57 -8.18 -32.24
C ASN A 217 -1.06 -7.92 -32.02
N PRO A 218 -0.16 -8.77 -32.55
CA PRO A 218 1.29 -8.62 -32.38
C PRO A 218 1.88 -7.37 -33.04
N ASP A 219 1.15 -6.70 -33.95
CA ASP A 219 1.60 -5.45 -34.57
C ASP A 219 1.39 -4.23 -33.65
N LYS A 220 0.56 -4.36 -32.62
CA LYS A 220 0.16 -3.27 -31.71
C LYS A 220 0.38 -3.57 -30.23
N GLN A 221 0.82 -4.78 -29.93
CA GLN A 221 0.98 -5.30 -28.59
C GLN A 221 2.36 -5.95 -28.48
N GLU A 222 2.89 -5.97 -27.26
CA GLU A 222 4.13 -6.65 -26.94
C GLU A 222 3.93 -7.65 -25.79
N ILE A 223 4.81 -8.65 -25.72
CA ILE A 223 4.87 -9.55 -24.56
C ILE A 223 5.19 -8.72 -23.32
N GLY A 224 4.37 -8.86 -22.27
CA GLY A 224 4.47 -8.09 -21.05
C GLY A 224 3.59 -6.83 -21.01
N ASP A 225 2.94 -6.44 -22.11
CA ASP A 225 1.89 -5.42 -22.07
C ASP A 225 0.78 -5.86 -21.12
N VAL A 226 0.29 -4.93 -20.30
CA VAL A 226 -0.74 -5.20 -19.28
C VAL A 226 -2.11 -4.85 -19.84
N LEU A 227 -3.01 -5.80 -19.79
CA LEU A 227 -4.42 -5.70 -20.17
C LEU A 227 -5.27 -5.46 -18.91
N VAL A 228 -6.06 -4.40 -18.92
CA VAL A 228 -7.03 -4.07 -17.88
C VAL A 228 -8.43 -4.15 -18.48
N SER A 229 -9.27 -5.03 -17.94
CA SER A 229 -10.62 -5.25 -18.47
C SER A 229 -11.51 -4.01 -18.27
N THR A 230 -12.09 -3.47 -19.34
CA THR A 230 -13.28 -2.61 -19.23
C THR A 230 -14.56 -3.43 -19.18
N SER A 231 -14.52 -4.62 -19.76
CA SER A 231 -15.57 -5.64 -19.70
C SER A 231 -14.94 -7.01 -19.94
N VAL A 232 -15.68 -8.08 -19.66
CA VAL A 232 -15.28 -9.45 -19.99
C VAL A 232 -16.31 -10.05 -20.93
N ARG A 233 -15.90 -10.54 -22.11
CA ARG A 233 -16.77 -11.19 -23.09
C ARG A 233 -16.69 -12.71 -22.93
N ASP A 234 -17.80 -13.33 -22.58
CA ASP A 234 -17.97 -14.78 -22.67
C ASP A 234 -17.96 -15.23 -24.15
N TYR A 235 -17.09 -16.18 -24.48
CA TYR A 235 -17.05 -16.82 -25.80
C TYR A 235 -17.50 -18.28 -25.82
N GLU A 236 -17.86 -18.87 -24.68
CA GLU A 236 -18.29 -20.27 -24.55
C GLU A 236 -19.81 -20.40 -24.77
N LEU A 237 -20.62 -19.54 -24.14
CA LEU A 237 -22.07 -19.60 -24.33
C LEU A 237 -22.44 -19.03 -25.70
N ARG A 238 -22.75 -19.92 -26.64
CA ARG A 238 -23.01 -19.56 -28.04
C ARG A 238 -24.02 -20.47 -28.73
N ARG A 239 -24.64 -19.95 -29.78
CA ARG A 239 -25.40 -20.77 -30.74
C ARG A 239 -24.50 -21.08 -31.93
N VAL A 240 -24.38 -22.37 -32.25
CA VAL A 240 -23.86 -22.82 -33.55
C VAL A 240 -25.05 -22.87 -34.51
N ASN A 241 -25.03 -22.03 -35.54
CA ASN A 241 -26.09 -21.95 -36.53
C ASN A 241 -25.97 -23.09 -37.56
N GLU A 242 -27.05 -23.40 -38.27
CA GLU A 242 -27.08 -24.47 -39.29
C GLU A 242 -26.05 -24.27 -40.41
N ASN A 243 -25.73 -23.01 -40.72
CA ASN A 243 -24.71 -22.63 -41.71
C ASN A 243 -23.27 -22.64 -41.15
N GLY A 244 -23.05 -23.14 -39.92
CA GLY A 244 -21.74 -23.20 -39.26
C GLY A 244 -21.28 -21.89 -38.61
N THR A 245 -22.01 -20.78 -38.76
CA THR A 245 -21.67 -19.51 -38.10
C THR A 245 -21.98 -19.55 -36.60
N ILE A 246 -21.30 -18.72 -35.82
CA ILE A 246 -21.49 -18.62 -34.37
C ILE A 246 -22.22 -17.33 -34.04
N THR A 247 -23.27 -17.42 -33.21
CA THR A 247 -23.90 -16.26 -32.58
C THR A 247 -23.62 -16.28 -31.08
N PRO A 248 -22.92 -15.27 -30.53
CA PRO A 248 -22.72 -15.14 -29.09
C PRO A 248 -24.05 -15.12 -28.34
N ARG A 249 -24.11 -15.84 -27.23
CA ARG A 249 -25.23 -15.84 -26.27
C ARG A 249 -24.76 -15.52 -24.84
N GLY A 250 -23.46 -15.58 -24.60
CA GLY A 250 -22.80 -15.20 -23.38
C GLY A 250 -22.87 -13.72 -23.07
N PRO A 251 -22.77 -13.34 -21.79
CA PRO A 251 -22.81 -11.96 -21.37
C PRO A 251 -21.50 -11.22 -21.73
N ASN A 252 -21.56 -9.89 -21.69
CA ASN A 252 -20.38 -9.01 -21.74
C ASN A 252 -20.48 -7.97 -20.60
N PRO A 253 -20.39 -8.42 -19.34
CA PRO A 253 -20.55 -7.55 -18.19
C PRO A 253 -19.45 -6.46 -18.16
N PRO A 254 -19.81 -5.21 -17.84
CA PRO A 254 -18.82 -4.18 -17.57
C PRO A 254 -18.09 -4.49 -16.25
N ALA A 255 -16.79 -4.21 -16.21
CA ALA A 255 -16.02 -4.22 -14.97
C ALA A 255 -16.29 -2.95 -14.14
N SER A 256 -15.78 -2.90 -12.91
CA SER A 256 -16.01 -1.77 -12.00
C SER A 256 -15.44 -0.46 -12.58
N SER A 257 -16.31 0.53 -12.83
CA SER A 257 -15.88 1.86 -13.30
C SER A 257 -14.94 2.55 -12.31
N LEU A 258 -15.18 2.38 -11.01
CA LEU A 258 -14.31 2.92 -9.95
C LEU A 258 -12.89 2.36 -10.03
N LEU A 259 -12.75 1.04 -10.23
CA LEU A 259 -11.44 0.41 -10.38
C LEU A 259 -10.79 0.80 -11.70
N ILE A 260 -11.55 0.85 -12.80
CA ILE A 260 -11.03 1.30 -14.11
C ILE A 260 -10.46 2.71 -14.00
N ASP A 261 -11.18 3.66 -13.40
CA ASP A 261 -10.73 5.05 -13.25
C ASP A 261 -9.47 5.14 -12.38
N ARG A 262 -9.38 4.34 -11.32
CA ARG A 262 -8.18 4.23 -10.48
C ARG A 262 -6.98 3.72 -11.27
N PHE A 263 -7.14 2.68 -12.09
CA PHE A 263 -6.06 2.16 -12.92
C PHE A 263 -5.65 3.13 -14.03
N ARG A 264 -6.59 3.86 -14.64
CA ARG A 264 -6.29 4.92 -15.61
C ARG A 264 -5.52 6.07 -14.98
N HIS A 265 -5.94 6.51 -13.78
CA HIS A 265 -5.22 7.52 -13.03
C HIS A 265 -3.78 7.08 -12.75
N THR A 266 -3.62 5.85 -12.25
CA THR A 266 -2.31 5.25 -11.97
C THR A 266 -1.43 5.24 -13.21
N ASP A 267 -1.94 4.74 -14.33
CA ASP A 267 -1.23 4.67 -15.60
C ASP A 267 -0.76 6.06 -16.08
N HIS A 268 -1.65 7.05 -16.10
CA HIS A 268 -1.28 8.42 -16.49
C HIS A 268 -0.23 9.02 -15.55
N THR A 269 -0.34 8.81 -14.24
CA THR A 269 0.64 9.33 -13.27
C THR A 269 1.99 8.62 -13.38
N SER A 270 2.01 7.31 -13.60
CA SER A 270 3.24 6.53 -13.78
C SER A 270 3.98 6.92 -15.06
N GLN A 271 3.24 7.20 -16.15
CA GLN A 271 3.81 7.69 -17.41
C GLN A 271 4.34 9.13 -17.31
N ALA A 272 3.71 9.98 -16.49
CA ALA A 272 4.14 11.35 -16.27
C ALA A 272 5.41 11.46 -15.40
N ASP A 273 5.66 10.49 -14.52
CA ASP A 273 6.86 10.45 -13.69
C ASP A 273 8.05 9.87 -14.47
N THR A 274 9.10 10.67 -14.67
CA THR A 274 10.24 10.31 -15.53
C THR A 274 11.03 9.09 -15.05
N THR A 275 10.97 8.76 -13.76
CA THR A 275 11.68 7.61 -13.19
C THR A 275 10.85 6.35 -13.31
N THR A 276 9.57 6.44 -12.93
CA THR A 276 8.62 5.31 -12.98
C THR A 276 8.35 4.90 -14.43
N ALA A 277 8.24 5.86 -15.35
CA ALA A 277 7.97 5.60 -16.76
C ALA A 277 9.00 4.67 -17.42
N LEU A 278 10.26 4.67 -16.98
CA LEU A 278 11.32 3.79 -17.50
C LEU A 278 11.07 2.30 -17.21
N HIS A 279 10.26 2.01 -16.20
CA HIS A 279 9.97 0.65 -15.73
C HIS A 279 8.46 0.35 -15.72
N TRP A 280 7.67 1.19 -16.37
CA TRP A 280 6.22 1.04 -16.46
C TRP A 280 5.85 0.34 -17.77
N PRO A 281 5.10 -0.79 -17.72
CA PRO A 281 4.66 -1.47 -18.93
C PRO A 281 3.58 -0.66 -19.65
N ALA A 282 3.38 -0.89 -20.96
CA ALA A 282 2.22 -0.33 -21.63
C ALA A 282 0.95 -0.96 -21.05
N VAL A 283 -0.01 -0.12 -20.65
CA VAL A 283 -1.30 -0.56 -20.11
C VAL A 283 -2.39 -0.33 -21.14
N LYS A 284 -3.11 -1.38 -21.51
CA LYS A 284 -4.21 -1.34 -22.48
C LYS A 284 -5.53 -1.60 -21.77
N PHE A 285 -6.51 -0.73 -21.99
CA PHE A 285 -7.84 -0.83 -21.42
C PHE A 285 -8.84 -1.25 -22.49
N GLY A 286 -9.60 -2.31 -22.26
CA GLY A 286 -10.59 -2.79 -23.22
C GLY A 286 -11.27 -4.09 -22.82
N PRO A 287 -12.20 -4.60 -23.66
CA PRO A 287 -12.83 -5.90 -23.47
C PRO A 287 -11.79 -7.04 -23.47
N ILE A 288 -11.93 -7.99 -22.55
CA ILE A 288 -11.10 -9.21 -22.52
C ILE A 288 -12.00 -10.42 -22.80
N LEU A 289 -11.56 -11.32 -23.67
CA LEU A 289 -12.23 -12.59 -23.97
C LEU A 289 -12.03 -13.57 -22.81
N SER A 290 -13.07 -14.29 -22.38
CA SER A 290 -13.01 -15.26 -21.28
C SER A 290 -13.75 -16.56 -21.62
N GLY A 291 -13.12 -17.70 -21.33
CA GLY A 291 -13.72 -19.03 -21.49
C GLY A 291 -12.80 -20.17 -21.05
N ASN A 292 -13.20 -21.42 -21.22
CA ASN A 292 -12.50 -22.56 -20.60
C ASN A 292 -11.45 -23.22 -21.50
N SER A 293 -11.33 -22.76 -22.74
CA SER A 293 -10.32 -23.24 -23.68
C SER A 293 -8.97 -22.56 -23.47
N LEU A 294 -7.89 -23.33 -23.36
CA LEU A 294 -6.54 -22.80 -23.57
C LEU A 294 -6.37 -22.53 -25.07
N VAL A 295 -6.32 -21.26 -25.46
CA VAL A 295 -6.24 -20.87 -26.87
C VAL A 295 -4.80 -21.01 -27.36
N ASP A 296 -4.55 -21.99 -28.23
CA ASP A 296 -3.26 -22.27 -28.84
C ASP A 296 -3.36 -22.47 -30.37
N ASN A 297 -4.38 -21.88 -30.99
CA ASN A 297 -4.65 -22.00 -32.40
C ASN A 297 -5.05 -20.63 -32.97
N VAL A 298 -4.27 -20.15 -33.93
CA VAL A 298 -4.42 -18.81 -34.52
C VAL A 298 -5.80 -18.60 -35.16
N ASP A 299 -6.32 -19.60 -35.88
CA ASP A 299 -7.64 -19.52 -36.52
C ASP A 299 -8.75 -19.46 -35.46
N TYR A 300 -8.62 -20.24 -34.40
CA TYR A 300 -9.55 -20.22 -33.27
C TYR A 300 -9.51 -18.86 -32.57
N ARG A 301 -8.33 -18.36 -32.21
CA ARG A 301 -8.14 -17.02 -31.62
C ARG A 301 -8.79 -15.94 -32.48
N ASP A 302 -8.51 -15.93 -33.78
CA ASP A 302 -9.03 -14.93 -34.70
C ASP A 302 -10.56 -15.03 -34.84
N SER A 303 -11.11 -16.25 -34.76
CA SER A 303 -12.57 -16.44 -34.68
C SER A 303 -13.17 -15.86 -33.39
N LEU A 304 -12.46 -15.91 -32.26
CA LEU A 304 -12.90 -15.28 -31.00
C LEU A 304 -12.86 -13.75 -31.09
N VAL A 305 -11.82 -13.19 -31.72
CA VAL A 305 -11.71 -11.75 -31.96
C VAL A 305 -12.86 -11.24 -32.83
N GLN A 306 -13.36 -12.04 -33.78
CA GLN A 306 -14.55 -11.65 -34.56
C GLN A 306 -15.83 -11.52 -33.70
N LEU A 307 -15.92 -12.21 -32.56
CA LEU A 307 -17.04 -12.09 -31.62
C LEU A 307 -17.00 -10.77 -30.83
N GLU A 308 -15.80 -10.25 -30.59
CA GLU A 308 -15.55 -8.97 -29.93
C GLU A 308 -14.36 -8.26 -30.60
N PRO A 309 -14.61 -7.51 -31.70
CA PRO A 309 -13.54 -6.92 -32.51
C PRO A 309 -12.64 -5.92 -31.77
N ASN A 310 -13.12 -5.38 -30.65
CA ASN A 310 -12.36 -4.46 -29.80
C ASN A 310 -11.64 -5.17 -28.65
N SER A 311 -11.68 -6.51 -28.60
CA SER A 311 -10.98 -7.27 -27.56
C SER A 311 -9.47 -6.97 -27.58
N ILE A 312 -8.88 -6.90 -26.39
CA ILE A 312 -7.46 -6.60 -26.21
C ILE A 312 -6.64 -7.84 -25.82
N GLY A 313 -7.28 -9.00 -25.70
CA GLY A 313 -6.66 -10.26 -25.32
C GLY A 313 -7.69 -11.24 -24.77
N GLY A 314 -7.23 -12.38 -24.27
CA GLY A 314 -8.10 -13.36 -23.62
C GLY A 314 -7.44 -14.22 -22.55
N GLU A 315 -8.28 -14.82 -21.73
CA GLU A 315 -7.94 -15.56 -20.51
C GLU A 315 -9.04 -16.57 -20.14
N MET A 316 -8.93 -17.24 -18.98
CA MET A 316 -9.80 -18.38 -18.65
C MET A 316 -10.64 -18.27 -17.36
N GLU A 317 -10.66 -17.12 -16.68
CA GLU A 317 -11.18 -17.01 -15.31
C GLU A 317 -12.15 -15.84 -15.06
N GLY A 318 -12.05 -14.77 -15.85
CA GLY A 318 -12.70 -13.49 -15.60
C GLY A 318 -14.22 -13.56 -15.55
N LEU A 319 -14.84 -14.38 -16.41
CA LEU A 319 -16.29 -14.58 -16.37
C LEU A 319 -16.73 -15.23 -15.04
N GLY A 320 -15.96 -16.19 -14.53
CA GLY A 320 -16.24 -16.86 -13.26
C GLY A 320 -16.20 -15.88 -12.08
N ILE A 321 -15.21 -14.97 -12.06
CA ILE A 321 -15.12 -13.90 -11.04
C ILE A 321 -16.35 -12.98 -11.12
N HIS A 322 -16.74 -12.56 -12.32
CA HIS A 322 -17.95 -11.76 -12.51
C HIS A 322 -19.20 -12.48 -11.97
N LEU A 323 -19.42 -13.74 -12.35
CA LEU A 323 -20.59 -14.52 -11.93
C LEU A 323 -20.67 -14.68 -10.41
N ALA A 324 -19.53 -14.75 -9.71
CA ALA A 324 -19.50 -14.81 -8.25
C ALA A 324 -19.88 -13.48 -7.57
N THR A 325 -19.58 -12.35 -8.22
CA THR A 325 -19.76 -10.99 -7.65
C THR A 325 -21.11 -10.36 -8.00
N GLU A 326 -21.82 -10.88 -9.01
CA GLU A 326 -23.09 -10.34 -9.50
C GLU A 326 -24.13 -10.12 -8.38
N ARG A 327 -24.23 -11.07 -7.44
CA ARG A 327 -25.21 -11.00 -6.33
C ARG A 327 -24.74 -10.16 -5.15
N SER A 328 -23.43 -10.14 -4.86
CA SER A 328 -22.88 -9.40 -3.71
C SER A 328 -22.62 -7.93 -4.02
N ARG A 329 -22.65 -7.53 -5.30
CA ARG A 329 -22.23 -6.19 -5.78
C ARG A 329 -20.80 -5.83 -5.34
N THR A 330 -19.97 -6.85 -5.18
CA THR A 330 -18.52 -6.67 -4.98
C THR A 330 -17.91 -6.17 -6.28
N ASP A 331 -17.08 -5.12 -6.22
CA ASP A 331 -16.41 -4.63 -7.42
C ASP A 331 -15.43 -5.69 -7.96
N TRP A 332 -15.25 -5.74 -9.28
CA TRP A 332 -14.30 -6.67 -9.88
C TRP A 332 -13.55 -6.04 -11.05
N LEU A 333 -12.35 -6.57 -11.30
CA LEU A 333 -11.48 -6.19 -12.41
C LEU A 333 -10.56 -7.35 -12.79
N ILE A 334 -10.27 -7.53 -14.08
CA ILE A 334 -9.25 -8.46 -14.56
C ILE A 334 -8.04 -7.66 -15.02
N VAL A 335 -6.87 -8.01 -14.51
CA VAL A 335 -5.58 -7.38 -14.84
C VAL A 335 -4.59 -8.47 -15.17
N LYS A 336 -4.32 -8.65 -16.47
CA LYS A 336 -3.46 -9.72 -16.95
C LYS A 336 -2.47 -9.18 -17.97
N ALA A 337 -1.27 -9.74 -18.04
CA ALA A 337 -0.28 -9.31 -19.03
C ALA A 337 -0.08 -10.37 -20.12
N ILE A 338 0.28 -9.93 -21.32
CA ILE A 338 0.44 -10.80 -22.47
C ILE A 338 1.67 -11.70 -22.29
N CYS A 339 1.48 -13.03 -22.28
CA CYS A 339 2.57 -14.01 -22.21
C CYS A 339 2.81 -14.79 -23.52
N ASP A 340 1.82 -14.81 -24.41
CA ASP A 340 1.88 -15.43 -25.73
C ASP A 340 0.81 -14.82 -26.66
N TRP A 341 0.71 -15.37 -27.87
CA TRP A 341 -0.21 -14.90 -28.92
C TRP A 341 -1.36 -15.86 -29.19
N GLY A 342 -1.55 -16.91 -28.39
CA GLY A 342 -2.58 -17.93 -28.61
C GLY A 342 -2.56 -18.57 -30.01
N ASP A 343 -1.38 -18.64 -30.65
CA ASP A 343 -1.21 -19.02 -32.05
C ASP A 343 -0.62 -20.44 -32.25
N GLY A 344 -0.29 -21.12 -31.15
CA GLY A 344 0.30 -22.47 -31.18
C GLY A 344 1.80 -22.49 -31.45
N ASN A 345 2.44 -21.34 -31.62
CA ASN A 345 3.90 -21.23 -31.78
C ASN A 345 4.59 -21.29 -30.41
N ILE A 346 4.46 -22.43 -29.73
CA ILE A 346 4.92 -22.65 -28.35
C ILE A 346 6.42 -23.07 -28.30
N HIS A 347 7.11 -23.13 -29.44
CA HIS A 347 8.45 -23.72 -29.56
C HIS A 347 9.62 -22.75 -29.38
N THR A 348 9.54 -21.83 -28.42
CA THR A 348 10.69 -20.98 -28.06
C THR A 348 11.10 -21.20 -26.61
N ASP A 349 12.41 -21.26 -26.37
CA ASP A 349 13.01 -21.38 -25.02
C ASP A 349 12.57 -20.25 -24.06
N SER A 350 11.90 -19.22 -24.56
CA SER A 350 11.41 -18.05 -23.83
C SER A 350 10.00 -18.17 -23.23
N LYS A 351 9.25 -19.27 -23.44
CA LYS A 351 7.85 -19.35 -22.94
C LYS A 351 7.73 -19.07 -21.44
N GLU A 352 8.56 -19.73 -20.65
CA GLU A 352 8.57 -19.59 -19.19
C GLU A 352 9.00 -18.17 -18.77
N ASP A 353 9.98 -17.59 -19.45
CA ASP A 353 10.45 -16.23 -19.20
C ASP A 353 9.38 -15.18 -19.56
N ASN A 354 8.63 -15.40 -20.63
CA ASN A 354 7.51 -14.56 -21.02
C ASN A 354 6.40 -14.59 -19.97
N GLN A 355 6.03 -15.77 -19.46
CA GLN A 355 5.05 -15.89 -18.38
C GLN A 355 5.51 -15.17 -17.11
N ARG A 356 6.79 -15.32 -16.73
CA ARG A 356 7.36 -14.61 -15.57
C ARG A 356 7.41 -13.12 -15.79
N CYS A 357 7.73 -12.65 -17.00
CA CYS A 357 7.71 -11.24 -17.36
C CYS A 357 6.30 -10.66 -17.25
N ALA A 358 5.34 -11.29 -17.92
CA ALA A 358 3.94 -10.92 -17.90
C ALA A 358 3.38 -10.88 -16.46
N ALA A 359 3.56 -11.94 -15.68
CA ALA A 359 3.09 -12.00 -14.30
C ALA A 359 3.65 -10.86 -13.43
N ARG A 360 4.95 -10.55 -13.58
CA ARG A 360 5.59 -9.42 -12.86
C ARG A 360 5.01 -8.06 -13.25
N ASN A 361 4.72 -7.85 -14.53
CA ASN A 361 4.15 -6.60 -15.03
C ASN A 361 2.70 -6.42 -14.55
N ALA A 362 1.87 -7.47 -14.61
CA ALA A 362 0.52 -7.44 -14.07
C ALA A 362 0.53 -7.13 -12.57
N ALA A 363 1.36 -7.83 -11.79
CA ALA A 363 1.48 -7.58 -10.35
C ALA A 363 1.99 -6.16 -10.03
N LEU A 364 2.93 -5.62 -10.81
CA LEU A 364 3.41 -4.23 -10.68
C LEU A 364 2.27 -3.22 -10.84
N VAL A 365 1.48 -3.34 -11.92
CA VAL A 365 0.40 -2.39 -12.21
C VAL A 365 -0.69 -2.46 -11.12
N VAL A 366 -1.08 -3.66 -10.70
CA VAL A 366 -2.06 -3.84 -9.61
C VAL A 366 -1.53 -3.26 -8.29
N HIS A 367 -0.28 -3.54 -7.94
CA HIS A 367 0.32 -3.01 -6.71
C HIS A 367 0.35 -1.49 -6.70
N GLN A 368 0.75 -0.86 -7.81
CA GLN A 368 0.81 0.60 -7.89
C GLN A 368 -0.59 1.22 -7.75
N ALA A 369 -1.60 0.63 -8.41
CA ALA A 369 -2.98 1.13 -8.35
C ALA A 369 -3.62 0.99 -6.95
N LEU A 370 -3.24 -0.05 -6.20
CA LEU A 370 -3.72 -0.29 -4.83
C LEU A 370 -2.89 0.42 -3.75
N SER A 371 -1.77 1.04 -4.12
CA SER A 371 -0.88 1.76 -3.20
C SER A 371 -1.12 3.28 -3.15
N LEU A 372 -2.03 3.80 -3.98
CA LEU A 372 -2.45 5.22 -4.00
C LEU A 372 -3.09 5.69 -2.70
#